data_AF-L8HP73-F1
#
_entry.id   AF-L8HP73-F1
#
_cell.length_a   1.000
_cell.length_b   1.000
_cell.length_c   1.000
_cell.angle_alpha   90.00
_cell.angle_beta   90.00
_cell.angle_gamma   90.00
#
_symmetry.space_group_name_H-M   'P 1'
#
loop_
_entity.id
_entity.type
_entity.pdbx_description
1 polymer ?
#
loop_
_entity_poly.entity_id
_entity_poly.type
_entity_poly.pdbx_seq_one_letter_code
_entity_poly.pdbx_strand_id
1 'polypeptide(L)'
;RPLSRRYMAQSKHAEARELMCSGALLFFSHGQQNSAADLSMLVLESLEKAEVEVADELLAVPTVQGTVWPPLGPLPRWSVLAGRGPVCTARSWPLPRALSAEQNYCESRYHFLHSSDGEGCANMLVEYSTARGFRSEVDMFVAQAVLQFLCLKNKSSASVVFTTYTQKHPSIEGGPPFVQPLLNFIWFLLLAVDGGKLTVFTVLCEQYQPS
;
A
#
# COMPACT_ATOMS: atom_id res chain seq x y z
N ARG A 1 9.51 -21.86 -20.09
CA ARG A 1 8.12 -22.17 -20.50
C ARG A 1 7.83 -23.67 -20.71
N PRO A 2 8.49 -24.40 -21.64
CA PRO A 2 8.19 -25.82 -21.81
C PRO A 2 8.57 -26.65 -20.58
N LEU A 3 9.69 -26.31 -19.92
CA LEU A 3 10.13 -26.95 -18.68
C LEU A 3 9.17 -26.67 -17.50
N SER A 4 8.71 -25.43 -17.33
CA SER A 4 7.75 -25.07 -16.28
C SER A 4 6.41 -25.77 -16.46
N ARG A 5 5.89 -25.90 -17.70
CA ARG A 5 4.67 -26.68 -17.97
C ARG A 5 4.82 -28.16 -17.61
N ARG A 6 6.00 -28.75 -17.80
CA ARG A 6 6.29 -30.14 -17.38
C ARG A 6 6.28 -30.27 -15.86
N TYR A 7 6.88 -29.33 -15.14
CA TYR A 7 6.83 -29.34 -13.67
C TYR A 7 5.41 -29.14 -13.13
N MET A 8 4.62 -28.25 -13.74
CA MET A 8 3.21 -28.08 -13.43
C MET A 8 2.38 -29.35 -13.68
N ALA A 9 2.65 -30.08 -14.76
CA ALA A 9 1.99 -31.36 -15.05
C ALA A 9 2.39 -32.50 -14.09
N GLN A 10 3.53 -32.35 -13.39
CA GLN A 10 4.00 -33.28 -12.36
C GLN A 10 3.61 -32.85 -10.94
N SER A 11 2.71 -31.86 -10.80
CA SER A 11 2.34 -31.23 -9.51
C SER A 11 3.51 -30.65 -8.71
N LYS A 12 4.65 -30.40 -9.37
CA LYS A 12 5.85 -29.77 -8.80
C LYS A 12 5.74 -28.25 -8.90
N HIS A 13 4.75 -27.71 -8.18
CA HIS A 13 4.39 -26.29 -8.25
C HIS A 13 5.47 -25.39 -7.62
N ALA A 14 6.23 -25.86 -6.63
CA ALA A 14 7.28 -25.07 -6.00
C ALA A 14 8.46 -24.83 -6.95
N GLU A 15 8.96 -25.89 -7.57
CA GLU A 15 10.10 -25.87 -8.48
C GLU A 15 9.74 -25.16 -9.80
N ALA A 16 8.50 -25.30 -10.26
CA ALA A 16 7.99 -24.55 -11.40
C ALA A 16 8.03 -23.04 -11.14
N ARG A 17 7.59 -22.61 -9.94
CA ARG A 17 7.58 -21.19 -9.55
C ARG A 17 8.99 -20.63 -9.42
N GLU A 18 9.88 -21.31 -8.71
CA GLU A 18 11.27 -20.86 -8.52
C GLU A 18 11.99 -20.68 -9.87
N LEU A 19 11.82 -21.64 -10.79
CA LEU A 19 12.37 -21.56 -12.13
C LEU A 19 11.81 -20.38 -12.94
N MET A 20 10.51 -20.11 -12.83
CA MET A 20 9.88 -19.00 -13.54
C MET A 20 10.26 -17.64 -12.95
N CYS A 21 10.34 -17.53 -11.61
CA CYS A 21 10.77 -16.33 -10.90
C CYS A 21 12.24 -15.97 -11.23
N SER A 22 13.14 -16.95 -11.10
CA SER A 22 14.57 -16.76 -11.46
C SER A 22 14.74 -16.39 -12.95
N GLY A 23 13.97 -17.01 -13.84
CA GLY A 23 13.95 -16.66 -15.26
C GLY A 23 13.41 -15.24 -15.53
N ALA A 24 12.37 -14.80 -14.82
CA ALA A 24 11.83 -13.45 -14.96
C ALA A 24 12.84 -12.39 -14.49
N LEU A 25 13.52 -12.62 -13.35
CA LEU A 25 14.58 -11.74 -12.85
C LEU A 25 15.74 -11.61 -13.84
N LEU A 26 16.15 -12.72 -14.46
CA LEU A 26 17.19 -12.71 -15.49
C LEU A 26 16.76 -11.90 -16.73
N PHE A 27 15.50 -12.03 -17.16
CA PHE A 27 15.01 -11.22 -18.28
C PHE A 27 14.91 -9.73 -17.94
N PHE A 28 14.60 -9.39 -16.71
CA PHE A 28 14.66 -8.00 -16.24
C PHE A 28 16.09 -7.45 -16.26
N SER A 29 17.09 -8.21 -15.81
CA SER A 29 18.49 -7.76 -15.84
C SER A 29 19.03 -7.55 -17.26
N HIS A 30 18.41 -8.18 -18.26
CA HIS A 30 18.74 -8.00 -19.68
C HIS A 30 17.82 -7.03 -20.43
N GLY A 31 16.93 -6.31 -19.74
CA GLY A 31 16.00 -5.35 -20.36
C GLY A 31 14.92 -5.99 -21.23
N GLN A 32 14.73 -7.31 -21.18
CA GLN A 32 13.74 -8.04 -21.95
C GLN A 32 12.37 -8.04 -21.25
N GLN A 33 11.73 -6.87 -21.20
CA GLN A 33 10.50 -6.68 -20.43
C GLN A 33 9.34 -7.59 -20.86
N ASN A 34 9.15 -7.80 -22.17
CA ASN A 34 8.07 -8.65 -22.67
C ASN A 34 8.22 -10.12 -22.24
N SER A 35 9.45 -10.64 -22.33
CA SER A 35 9.77 -12.02 -21.92
C SER A 35 9.64 -12.20 -20.41
N ALA A 36 10.09 -11.19 -19.65
CA ALA A 36 9.95 -11.15 -18.21
C ALA A 36 8.47 -11.14 -17.79
N ALA A 37 7.66 -10.23 -18.36
CA ALA A 37 6.23 -10.11 -18.08
C ALA A 37 5.44 -11.40 -18.40
N ASP A 38 5.77 -12.09 -19.48
CA ASP A 38 5.10 -13.34 -19.84
C ASP A 38 5.49 -14.49 -18.87
N LEU A 39 6.76 -14.58 -18.44
CA LEU A 39 7.13 -15.52 -17.36
C LEU A 39 6.44 -15.19 -16.04
N SER A 40 6.33 -13.91 -15.71
CA SER A 40 5.62 -13.42 -14.55
C SER A 40 4.14 -13.80 -14.54
N MET A 41 3.46 -13.71 -15.69
CA MET A 41 2.07 -14.16 -15.83
C MET A 41 1.93 -15.67 -15.60
N LEU A 42 2.92 -16.47 -16.03
CA LEU A 42 2.93 -17.92 -15.79
C LEU A 42 3.15 -18.26 -14.31
N VAL A 43 3.88 -17.43 -13.55
CA VAL A 43 3.97 -17.56 -12.08
C VAL A 43 2.59 -17.36 -11.45
N LEU A 44 1.86 -16.32 -11.86
CA LEU A 44 0.51 -16.06 -11.34
C LEU A 44 -0.47 -17.18 -11.69
N GLU A 45 -0.48 -17.66 -12.93
CA GLU A 45 -1.31 -18.79 -13.36
C GLU A 45 -0.98 -20.07 -12.55
N SER A 46 0.29 -20.26 -12.18
CA SER A 46 0.71 -21.36 -11.33
C SER A 46 0.20 -21.24 -9.89
N LEU A 47 0.11 -20.01 -9.35
CA LEU A 47 -0.42 -19.77 -8.01
C LEU A 47 -1.94 -19.99 -7.97
N GLU A 48 -2.66 -19.54 -8.99
CA GLU A 48 -4.10 -19.77 -9.14
C GLU A 48 -4.44 -21.27 -9.18
N LYS A 49 -3.67 -22.05 -9.95
CA LYS A 49 -3.91 -23.50 -10.12
C LYS A 49 -3.54 -24.34 -8.91
N ALA A 50 -2.63 -23.87 -8.08
CA ALA A 50 -2.14 -24.64 -6.94
C ALA A 50 -2.99 -24.44 -5.67
N GLU A 51 -4.03 -23.58 -5.71
CA GLU A 51 -4.83 -23.16 -4.54
C GLU A 51 -3.96 -22.84 -3.30
N VAL A 52 -2.74 -22.37 -3.54
CA VAL A 52 -1.77 -22.14 -2.47
C VAL A 52 -2.22 -20.91 -1.70
N GLU A 53 -2.57 -21.09 -0.42
CA GLU A 53 -2.70 -19.96 0.50
C GLU A 53 -1.41 -19.15 0.47
N VAL A 54 -1.55 -17.83 0.27
CA VAL A 54 -0.45 -16.91 0.05
C VAL A 54 0.44 -16.86 1.30
N ALA A 55 1.43 -17.76 1.36
CA ALA A 55 2.44 -17.78 2.41
C ALA A 55 3.44 -16.64 2.21
N ASP A 56 3.91 -16.05 3.33
CA ASP A 56 4.85 -14.91 3.40
C ASP A 56 6.11 -15.08 2.52
N GLU A 57 6.52 -16.31 2.18
CA GLU A 57 7.66 -16.59 1.30
C GLU A 57 7.46 -16.12 -0.15
N LEU A 58 6.23 -16.02 -0.65
CA LEU A 58 5.95 -15.50 -2.01
C LEU A 58 6.12 -13.98 -2.11
N LEU A 59 6.11 -13.27 -0.98
CA LEU A 59 6.28 -11.81 -0.91
C LEU A 59 7.76 -11.40 -0.85
N ALA A 60 8.66 -12.36 -0.62
CA ALA A 60 10.10 -12.15 -0.52
C ALA A 60 10.84 -12.23 -1.87
N VAL A 61 10.15 -12.05 -3.01
CA VAL A 61 10.85 -11.93 -4.30
C VAL A 61 11.79 -10.72 -4.20
N PRO A 62 13.12 -10.92 -4.28
CA PRO A 62 14.08 -9.86 -4.03
C PRO A 62 13.87 -8.74 -5.05
N THR A 63 13.79 -7.52 -4.55
CA THR A 63 13.90 -6.29 -5.32
C THR A 63 15.29 -6.29 -5.96
N VAL A 64 15.39 -6.84 -7.18
CA VAL A 64 16.60 -6.67 -8.00
C VAL A 64 16.62 -5.22 -8.46
N GLN A 65 17.38 -4.43 -7.71
CA GLN A 65 18.16 -3.30 -8.17
C GLN A 65 17.47 -2.41 -9.23
N GLY A 66 16.49 -1.62 -8.78
CA GLY A 66 15.99 -0.48 -9.55
C GLY A 66 15.13 -0.80 -10.78
N THR A 67 14.84 -2.06 -11.09
CA THR A 67 13.81 -2.40 -12.08
C THR A 67 12.47 -2.57 -11.40
N VAL A 68 11.62 -1.56 -11.57
CA VAL A 68 10.19 -1.68 -11.34
C VAL A 68 9.69 -2.83 -12.20
N TRP A 69 8.90 -3.72 -11.60
CA TRP A 69 8.07 -4.64 -12.37
C TRP A 69 7.33 -3.83 -13.45
N PRO A 70 7.33 -4.24 -14.72
CA PRO A 70 6.90 -3.38 -15.82
C PRO A 70 5.44 -2.96 -15.61
N PRO A 71 5.04 -1.82 -16.19
CA PRO A 71 3.73 -1.23 -15.97
C PRO A 71 2.69 -2.31 -16.19
N LEU A 72 2.02 -2.68 -15.11
CA LEU A 72 1.05 -3.74 -15.11
C LEU A 72 0.00 -3.40 -16.17
N GLY A 73 -0.01 -4.17 -17.25
CA GLY A 73 -1.24 -4.49 -17.96
C GLY A 73 -2.29 -5.03 -16.98
N PRO A 74 -3.52 -5.27 -17.45
CA PRO A 74 -4.74 -5.00 -16.69
C PRO A 74 -4.64 -5.44 -15.22
N LEU A 75 -4.51 -4.42 -14.37
CA LEU A 75 -4.59 -4.49 -12.90
C LEU A 75 -5.81 -5.24 -12.31
N PRO A 76 -6.94 -5.55 -12.98
CA PRO A 76 -8.06 -6.19 -12.31
C PRO A 76 -7.78 -7.61 -11.77
N ARG A 77 -6.83 -8.37 -12.35
CA ARG A 77 -6.67 -9.79 -12.00
C ARG A 77 -5.92 -10.05 -10.69
N TRP A 78 -4.94 -9.22 -10.33
CA TRP A 78 -4.17 -9.39 -9.09
C TRP A 78 -4.93 -8.88 -7.86
N SER A 79 -5.77 -7.84 -8.03
CA SER A 79 -6.72 -7.37 -7.02
C SER A 79 -7.75 -8.45 -6.64
N VAL A 80 -8.12 -9.31 -7.59
CA VAL A 80 -9.05 -10.43 -7.36
C VAL A 80 -8.42 -11.56 -6.55
N LEU A 81 -7.10 -11.77 -6.64
CA LEU A 81 -6.39 -12.75 -5.81
C LEU A 81 -6.12 -12.23 -4.40
N ALA A 82 -5.86 -10.92 -4.24
CA ALA A 82 -5.81 -10.27 -2.93
C ALA A 82 -7.18 -10.23 -2.22
N GLY A 83 -8.29 -10.32 -2.97
CA GLY A 83 -9.65 -10.28 -2.45
C GLY A 83 -10.26 -11.63 -2.05
N ARG A 84 -9.52 -12.75 -2.09
CA ARG A 84 -10.09 -14.10 -1.88
C ARG A 84 -9.51 -14.90 -0.70
N GLY A 85 -8.71 -14.29 0.18
CA GLY A 85 -8.19 -14.96 1.38
C GLY A 85 -8.09 -14.02 2.58
N PRO A 86 -8.06 -14.55 3.81
CA PRO A 86 -8.12 -13.76 5.03
C PRO A 86 -6.83 -12.95 5.17
N VAL A 87 -6.93 -11.63 5.00
CA VAL A 87 -5.95 -10.65 5.50
C VAL A 87 -4.50 -11.11 5.26
N CYS A 88 -4.13 -11.34 4.00
CA CYS A 88 -2.74 -11.66 3.67
C CYS A 88 -1.89 -10.41 3.95
N THR A 89 -1.17 -10.48 5.05
CA THR A 89 -0.10 -9.61 5.57
C THR A 89 0.34 -8.49 4.64
N ALA A 90 -0.44 -7.43 4.74
CA ALA A 90 -0.23 -6.07 4.27
C ALA A 90 1.07 -5.36 4.74
N ARG A 91 2.08 -6.12 5.21
CA ARG A 91 3.22 -5.62 6.00
C ARG A 91 4.50 -5.40 5.18
N SER A 92 4.62 -5.91 3.95
CA SER A 92 5.88 -5.81 3.18
C SER A 92 5.74 -5.71 1.66
N TRP A 93 4.55 -5.52 1.11
CA TRP A 93 4.40 -5.44 -0.35
C TRP A 93 5.03 -4.14 -0.90
N PRO A 94 6.01 -4.20 -1.82
CA PRO A 94 6.74 -3.02 -2.27
C PRO A 94 6.00 -2.19 -3.33
N LEU A 95 4.87 -2.66 -3.88
CA LEU A 95 4.16 -1.94 -4.95
C LEU A 95 3.74 -0.50 -4.60
N PRO A 96 3.20 -0.20 -3.41
CA PRO A 96 2.82 1.18 -3.10
C PRO A 96 4.04 2.13 -3.12
N ARG A 97 5.18 1.67 -2.63
CA ARG A 97 6.45 2.41 -2.68
C ARG A 97 6.97 2.56 -4.11
N ALA A 98 6.91 1.49 -4.91
CA ALA A 98 7.31 1.52 -6.31
C ALA A 98 6.45 2.50 -7.13
N LEU A 99 5.12 2.48 -6.96
CA LEU A 99 4.20 3.41 -7.62
C LEU A 99 4.43 4.86 -7.17
N SER A 100 4.80 5.08 -5.91
CA SER A 100 5.20 6.41 -5.41
C SER A 100 6.48 6.90 -6.12
N ALA A 101 7.47 6.02 -6.29
CA ALA A 101 8.70 6.33 -7.02
C ALA A 101 8.44 6.65 -8.51
N GLU A 102 7.41 6.03 -9.11
CA GLU A 102 6.91 6.35 -10.45
C GLU A 102 6.00 7.60 -10.51
N GLN A 103 5.82 8.32 -9.39
CA GLN A 103 4.93 9.48 -9.24
C GLN A 103 3.45 9.19 -9.55
N ASN A 104 3.04 7.93 -9.47
CA ASN A 104 1.64 7.51 -9.55
C ASN A 104 1.02 7.49 -8.15
N TYR A 105 0.88 8.68 -7.56
CA TYR A 105 0.40 8.85 -6.19
C TYR A 105 -1.05 8.37 -5.98
N CYS A 106 -1.91 8.46 -7.02
CA CYS A 106 -3.31 8.03 -6.93
C CYS A 106 -3.43 6.53 -6.67
N GLU A 107 -2.76 5.72 -7.49
CA GLU A 107 -2.76 4.26 -7.33
C GLU A 107 -1.96 3.83 -6.09
N SER A 108 -0.82 4.49 -5.83
CA SER A 108 -0.03 4.25 -4.62
C SER A 108 -0.87 4.43 -3.35
N ARG A 109 -1.64 5.51 -3.26
CA ARG A 109 -2.52 5.80 -2.12
C ARG A 109 -3.60 4.73 -1.94
N TYR A 110 -4.21 4.25 -3.01
CA TYR A 110 -5.21 3.18 -2.94
C TYR A 110 -4.62 1.90 -2.31
N HIS A 111 -3.42 1.51 -2.75
CA HIS A 111 -2.75 0.33 -2.20
C HIS A 111 -2.23 0.53 -0.78
N PHE A 112 -1.72 1.72 -0.45
CA PHE A 112 -1.33 2.04 0.93
C PHE A 112 -2.52 2.01 1.90
N LEU A 113 -3.70 2.47 1.46
CA LEU A 113 -4.90 2.48 2.29
C LEU A 113 -5.36 1.07 2.70
N HIS A 114 -5.18 0.09 1.82
CA HIS A 114 -5.45 -1.32 2.09
C HIS A 114 -4.25 -2.05 2.70
N SER A 115 -3.12 -1.34 2.88
CA SER A 115 -1.94 -1.88 3.53
C SER A 115 -1.99 -1.72 5.06
N SER A 116 -1.05 -2.32 5.79
CA SER A 116 -0.81 -2.06 7.22
C SER A 116 0.41 -1.17 7.43
N ASP A 117 0.95 -0.58 6.35
CA ASP A 117 2.11 0.29 6.38
C ASP A 117 1.70 1.77 6.46
N GLY A 118 1.35 2.20 7.67
CA GLY A 118 1.00 3.59 7.95
C GLY A 118 2.17 4.57 7.79
N GLU A 119 3.39 4.13 8.08
CA GLU A 119 4.57 5.01 7.96
C GLU A 119 4.90 5.28 6.49
N GLY A 120 4.92 4.23 5.66
CA GLY A 120 5.10 4.37 4.21
C GLY A 120 4.02 5.23 3.58
N CYS A 121 2.76 5.07 4.01
CA CYS A 121 1.66 5.89 3.54
C CYS A 121 1.85 7.37 3.89
N ALA A 122 2.27 7.69 5.13
CA ALA A 122 2.54 9.06 5.54
C ALA A 122 3.69 9.69 4.74
N ASN A 123 4.80 8.98 4.54
CA ASN A 123 5.92 9.48 3.74
C ASN A 123 5.49 9.80 2.30
N MET A 124 4.74 8.88 1.67
CA MET A 124 4.18 9.11 0.34
C MET A 124 3.23 10.32 0.32
N LEU A 125 2.39 10.49 1.35
CA LEU A 125 1.49 11.65 1.43
C LEU A 125 2.25 12.98 1.59
N VAL A 126 3.37 13.00 2.33
CA VAL A 126 4.23 14.20 2.43
C VAL A 126 4.84 14.53 1.08
N GLU A 127 5.37 13.54 0.36
CA GLU A 127 5.87 13.74 -1.01
C GLU A 127 4.75 14.20 -1.95
N TYR A 128 3.56 13.61 -1.85
CA TYR A 128 2.44 13.93 -2.73
C TYR A 128 1.91 15.34 -2.49
N SER A 129 1.68 15.72 -1.23
CA SER A 129 1.20 17.06 -0.84
C SER A 129 2.21 18.14 -1.21
N THR A 130 3.51 17.91 -1.03
CA THR A 130 4.56 18.87 -1.41
C THR A 130 4.78 18.97 -2.92
N ALA A 131 4.64 17.87 -3.65
CA ALA A 131 4.87 17.84 -5.10
C ALA A 131 3.66 18.30 -5.92
N ARG A 132 2.42 17.99 -5.49
CA ARG A 132 1.19 18.21 -6.27
C ARG A 132 0.05 18.88 -5.51
N GLY A 133 0.16 19.04 -4.19
CA GLY A 133 -0.89 19.63 -3.35
C GLY A 133 -0.80 21.16 -3.27
N PHE A 134 -1.91 21.80 -2.93
CA PHE A 134 -1.92 23.21 -2.56
C PHE A 134 -1.51 23.39 -1.09
N ARG A 135 -0.88 24.52 -0.77
CA ARG A 135 -0.42 24.82 0.60
C ARG A 135 -1.56 24.88 1.62
N SER A 136 -2.76 25.23 1.19
CA SER A 136 -3.97 25.29 2.01
C SER A 136 -4.61 23.92 2.27
N GLU A 137 -4.20 22.88 1.57
CA GLU A 137 -4.82 21.54 1.65
C GLU A 137 -3.97 20.55 2.46
N VAL A 138 -2.84 21.00 3.02
CA VAL A 138 -1.86 20.14 3.70
C VAL A 138 -2.49 19.30 4.81
N ASP A 139 -3.41 19.88 5.57
CA ASP A 139 -4.18 19.20 6.62
C ASP A 139 -5.27 18.28 6.04
N MET A 140 -5.87 18.65 4.91
CA MET A 140 -6.86 17.82 4.20
C MET A 140 -6.27 16.49 3.72
N PHE A 141 -5.03 16.46 3.24
CA PHE A 141 -4.37 15.22 2.78
C PHE A 141 -4.33 14.15 3.88
N VAL A 142 -3.88 14.53 5.08
CA VAL A 142 -3.79 13.60 6.21
C VAL A 142 -5.16 13.32 6.81
N ALA A 143 -6.06 14.31 6.90
CA ALA A 143 -7.42 14.11 7.38
C ALA A 143 -8.15 13.07 6.52
N GLN A 144 -8.05 13.19 5.19
CA GLN A 144 -8.67 12.25 4.27
C GLN A 144 -8.14 10.83 4.44
N ALA A 145 -6.81 10.67 4.57
CA ALA A 145 -6.19 9.36 4.77
C ALA A 145 -6.63 8.72 6.10
N VAL A 146 -6.55 9.48 7.20
CA VAL A 146 -6.92 9.00 8.54
C VAL A 146 -8.38 8.57 8.59
N LEU A 147 -9.30 9.39 8.08
CA LEU A 147 -10.73 9.06 8.06
C LEU A 147 -11.00 7.78 7.24
N GLN A 148 -10.33 7.61 6.10
CA GLN A 148 -10.45 6.39 5.30
C GLN A 148 -9.90 5.15 6.03
N PHE A 149 -8.76 5.24 6.72
CA PHE A 149 -8.26 4.15 7.54
C PHE A 149 -9.22 3.78 8.68
N LEU A 150 -9.86 4.77 9.30
CA LEU A 150 -10.90 4.56 10.31
C LEU A 150 -12.13 3.85 9.73
N CYS A 151 -12.57 4.21 8.52
CA CYS A 151 -13.65 3.50 7.81
C CYS A 151 -13.31 2.02 7.54
N LEU A 152 -12.03 1.72 7.28
CA LEU A 152 -11.53 0.35 7.13
C LEU A 152 -11.25 -0.35 8.47
N LYS A 153 -11.65 0.24 9.60
CA LYS A 153 -11.40 -0.26 10.97
C LYS A 153 -9.91 -0.47 11.29
N ASN A 154 -9.01 0.20 10.55
CA ASN A 154 -7.57 0.12 10.75
C ASN A 154 -7.06 1.33 11.56
N LYS A 155 -7.44 1.36 12.85
CA LYS A 155 -7.09 2.46 13.76
C LYS A 155 -5.59 2.57 14.04
N SER A 156 -4.87 1.44 14.06
CA SER A 156 -3.42 1.42 14.30
C SER A 156 -2.67 2.18 13.20
N SER A 157 -2.99 1.89 11.93
CA SER A 157 -2.36 2.58 10.80
C SER A 157 -2.82 4.03 10.71
N ALA A 158 -4.09 4.33 11.03
CA ALA A 158 -4.60 5.70 11.08
C ALA A 158 -3.78 6.60 12.03
N SER A 159 -3.47 6.10 13.23
CA SER A 159 -2.66 6.82 14.22
C SER A 159 -1.21 6.99 13.78
N VAL A 160 -0.60 5.95 13.21
CA VAL A 160 0.78 6.01 12.67
C VAL A 160 0.87 7.00 11.51
N VAL A 161 -0.10 7.00 10.60
CA VAL A 161 -0.15 7.94 9.46
C VAL A 161 -0.21 9.37 9.95
N PHE A 162 -1.12 9.66 10.88
CA PHE A 162 -1.30 11.00 11.42
C PHE A 162 -0.04 11.54 12.09
N THR A 163 0.55 10.73 12.99
CA THR A 163 1.75 11.10 13.74
C THR A 163 2.97 11.28 12.83
N THR A 164 3.20 10.35 11.91
CA THR A 164 4.33 10.41 10.97
C THR A 164 4.20 11.59 10.03
N TYR A 165 3.01 11.85 9.49
CA TYR A 165 2.78 12.94 8.55
C TYR A 165 2.97 14.31 9.21
N THR A 166 2.35 14.51 10.38
CA THR A 166 2.47 15.79 11.11
C THR A 166 3.89 16.09 11.58
N GLN A 167 4.68 15.06 11.90
CA GLN A 167 6.09 15.22 12.27
C GLN A 167 7.02 15.49 11.08
N LYS A 168 6.73 14.92 9.91
CA LYS A 168 7.62 15.00 8.73
C LYS A 168 7.26 16.10 7.75
N HIS A 169 6.03 16.62 7.76
CA HIS A 169 5.58 17.60 6.78
C HIS A 169 6.23 18.98 7.04
N PRO A 170 6.90 19.61 6.05
CA PRO A 170 7.68 20.82 6.26
C PRO A 170 6.87 22.07 6.61
N SER A 171 5.56 22.08 6.32
CA SER A 171 4.67 23.21 6.62
C SER A 171 3.80 23.01 7.87
N ILE A 172 3.99 21.91 8.60
CA ILE A 172 3.30 21.68 9.88
C ILE A 172 4.32 21.95 10.97
N GLU A 173 4.08 22.99 11.76
CA GLU A 173 4.96 23.37 12.85
C GLU A 173 4.41 22.85 14.18
N GLY A 174 5.26 22.17 14.94
CA GLY A 174 4.96 21.73 16.30
C GLY A 174 4.11 20.46 16.40
N GLY A 175 3.83 20.06 17.64
CA GLY A 175 2.90 18.99 17.97
C GLY A 175 1.54 19.55 18.38
N PRO A 176 0.58 18.68 18.72
CA PRO A 176 -0.70 19.14 19.25
C PRO A 176 -0.50 20.00 20.52
N PRO A 177 -1.20 21.16 20.64
CA PRO A 177 -2.19 21.68 19.71
C PRO A 177 -1.56 22.33 18.47
N PHE A 178 -2.09 21.96 17.30
CA PHE A 178 -1.69 22.51 16.00
C PHE A 178 -2.38 23.85 15.74
N VAL A 179 -1.80 24.63 14.83
CA VAL A 179 -2.43 25.89 14.36
C VAL A 179 -3.70 25.60 13.55
N GLN A 180 -3.69 24.52 12.77
CA GLN A 180 -4.79 24.09 11.93
C GLN A 180 -5.89 23.40 12.76
N PRO A 181 -7.14 23.94 12.78
CA PRO A 181 -8.24 23.33 13.51
C PRO A 181 -8.54 21.90 13.06
N LEU A 182 -8.45 21.62 11.76
CA LEU A 182 -8.70 20.29 11.21
C LEU A 182 -7.72 19.23 11.77
N LEU A 183 -6.44 19.57 11.94
CA LEU A 183 -5.47 18.66 12.55
C LEU A 183 -5.79 18.38 14.03
N ASN A 184 -6.25 19.40 14.76
CA ASN A 184 -6.70 19.23 16.14
C ASN A 184 -7.94 18.33 16.21
N PHE A 185 -8.90 18.52 15.31
CA PHE A 185 -10.06 17.63 15.19
C PHE A 185 -9.64 16.18 14.98
N ILE A 186 -8.77 15.91 14.00
CA ILE A 186 -8.31 14.55 13.71
C ILE A 186 -7.54 13.94 14.89
N TRP A 187 -6.72 14.74 15.57
CA TRP A 187 -6.02 14.29 16.78
C TRP A 187 -6.99 13.89 17.89
N PHE A 188 -7.97 14.74 18.22
CA PHE A 188 -8.98 14.43 19.22
C PHE A 188 -9.89 13.26 18.80
N LEU A 189 -10.20 13.16 17.51
CA LEU A 189 -10.98 12.06 16.94
C LEU A 189 -10.28 10.71 17.17
N LEU A 190 -8.97 10.64 16.90
CA LEU A 190 -8.19 9.42 17.15
C LEU A 190 -8.20 9.04 18.63
N LEU A 191 -8.04 10.01 19.55
CA LEU A 191 -8.14 9.78 21.00
C LEU A 191 -9.54 9.30 21.42
N ALA A 192 -10.60 9.86 20.82
CA ALA A 192 -11.99 9.48 21.11
C ALA A 192 -12.31 8.07 20.61
N VAL A 193 -11.81 7.69 19.43
CA VAL A 193 -11.97 6.35 18.85
C VAL A 193 -11.24 5.30 19.68
N ASP A 194 -10.01 5.58 20.12
CA ASP A 194 -9.28 4.63 20.99
C ASP A 194 -9.93 4.49 22.37
N GLY A 195 -10.50 5.57 22.91
CA GLY A 195 -11.23 5.54 24.17
C GLY A 195 -12.66 5.01 24.07
N GLY A 196 -13.20 4.79 22.87
CA GLY A 196 -14.59 4.37 22.66
C GLY A 196 -15.64 5.36 23.19
N LYS A 197 -15.30 6.66 23.28
CA LYS A 197 -16.14 7.68 23.94
C LYS A 197 -17.05 8.38 22.94
N LEU A 198 -18.25 7.84 22.73
CA LEU A 198 -19.23 8.38 21.78
C LEU A 198 -19.60 9.84 22.07
N THR A 199 -19.75 10.23 23.34
CA THR A 199 -20.09 11.60 23.73
C THR A 199 -19.03 12.62 23.31
N VAL A 200 -17.75 12.25 23.41
CA VAL A 200 -16.62 13.09 22.97
C VAL A 200 -16.64 13.24 21.46
N PHE A 201 -16.91 12.15 20.72
CA PHE A 201 -17.04 12.19 19.27
C PHE A 201 -18.15 13.15 18.82
N THR A 202 -19.34 13.08 19.42
CA THR A 202 -20.47 13.97 19.08
C THR A 202 -20.11 15.44 19.27
N VAL A 203 -19.53 15.79 20.42
CA VAL A 203 -19.11 17.18 20.70
C VAL A 203 -18.04 17.64 19.71
N LEU A 204 -17.07 16.80 19.36
CA LEU A 204 -16.03 17.16 18.39
C LEU A 204 -16.64 17.46 17.01
N CYS A 205 -17.57 16.65 16.52
CA CYS A 205 -18.24 16.88 15.24
C CYS A 205 -19.04 18.19 15.23
N GLU A 206 -19.68 18.55 16.33
CA GLU A 206 -20.42 19.81 16.44
C GLU A 206 -19.49 21.04 16.46
N GLN A 207 -18.40 20.97 17.24
CA GLN A 207 -17.49 22.11 17.41
C GLN A 207 -16.61 22.38 16.19
N TYR A 208 -16.26 21.35 15.42
CA TYR A 208 -15.40 21.47 14.24
C TYR A 208 -16.15 21.47 12.91
N GLN A 209 -17.48 21.61 12.90
CA GLN A 209 -18.31 21.73 11.70
C GLN A 209 -17.79 22.73 10.63
N PRO A 210 -17.22 23.91 11.01
CA PRO A 210 -16.71 24.88 10.03
C PRO A 210 -15.33 24.55 9.45
N SER A 211 -14.65 23.52 9.96
CA SER A 211 -13.29 23.11 9.55
C SER A 211 -13.32 22.18 8.35
#